data_AF-A0A4Z0MW83-F1
#
_entry.id   AF-A0A4Z0MW83-F1
#
_cell.length_a   1.000
_cell.length_b   1.000
_cell.length_c   1.000
_cell.angle_alpha   90.00
_cell.angle_beta   90.00
_cell.angle_gamma   90.00
#
_symmetry.space_group_name_H-M   'P 1'
#
loop_
_entity.id
_entity.type
_entity.pdbx_description
1 polymer ?
#
loop_
_entity_poly.entity_id
_entity_poly.type
_entity_poly.pdbx_seq_one_letter_code
_entity_poly.pdbx_strand_id
1 'polypeptide(L)'
;SVTVDHFGDDDAFEENVRLEMERNHERYMFLKWGKQAFSRFSVVPPGTGICHQVNLEYLGKAVWSELQDGEWIAYPDSLVGTDSHTTMING
;
A
#
# COMPACT_ATOMS: atom_id res chain seq x y z
N SER A 1 -3.90 10.18 -4.01
CA SER A 1 -3.12 10.75 -2.92
C SER A 1 -3.96 11.85 -2.31
N VAL A 2 -4.13 11.85 -0.99
CA VAL A 2 -4.92 12.89 -0.31
C VAL A 2 -4.29 14.26 -0.58
N THR A 3 -5.11 15.24 -0.96
CA THR A 3 -4.71 16.64 -1.13
C THR A 3 -5.09 17.41 0.13
N VAL A 4 -4.32 18.45 0.46
CA VAL A 4 -4.58 19.31 1.62
C VAL A 4 -5.46 20.47 1.16
N ASP A 5 -6.78 20.28 1.22
CA ASP A 5 -7.79 21.30 0.93
C ASP A 5 -8.19 22.07 2.20
N HIS A 6 -8.22 21.36 3.34
CA HIS A 6 -8.49 21.89 4.68
C HIS A 6 -7.26 21.74 5.58
N PHE A 7 -6.97 22.71 6.46
CA PHE A 7 -5.84 22.63 7.40
C PHE A 7 -6.08 23.48 8.65
N GLY A 8 -5.40 23.13 9.74
CA GLY A 8 -5.31 23.99 10.94
C GLY A 8 -6.36 23.76 12.02
N ASP A 9 -7.20 22.73 11.90
CA ASP A 9 -8.12 22.28 12.95
C ASP A 9 -8.23 20.76 13.02
N ASP A 10 -8.99 20.28 14.01
CA ASP A 10 -9.15 18.86 14.31
C ASP A 10 -9.94 18.10 13.21
N ASP A 11 -10.79 18.81 12.44
CA ASP A 11 -11.63 18.23 11.39
C ASP A 11 -10.89 18.11 10.03
N ALA A 12 -9.76 18.81 9.87
CA ALA A 12 -9.02 18.88 8.61
C ALA A 12 -8.64 17.52 8.02
N PHE A 13 -8.28 16.54 8.86
CA PHE A 13 -7.92 15.21 8.36
C PHE A 13 -9.11 14.48 7.74
N GLU A 14 -10.23 14.44 8.46
CA GLU A 14 -11.44 13.74 8.02
C GLU A 14 -11.98 14.37 6.72
N GLU A 15 -12.02 15.70 6.65
CA GLU A 15 -12.52 16.41 5.48
C GLU A 15 -11.66 16.17 4.23
N ASN A 16 -10.33 16.22 4.37
CA ASN A 16 -9.42 15.94 3.25
C ASN A 16 -9.55 14.50 2.73
N VAL A 17 -9.72 13.53 3.64
CA VAL A 17 -9.95 12.13 3.26
C VAL A 17 -11.30 11.97 2.56
N ARG A 18 -12.35 12.64 3.05
CA ARG A 18 -13.68 12.65 2.44
C ARG A 18 -13.64 13.18 1.01
N LEU A 19 -12.98 14.33 0.80
CA LEU A 19 -12.82 14.94 -0.52
C LEU A 19 -12.00 14.05 -1.49
N GLU A 20 -10.93 13.40 -1.01
CA GLU A 20 -10.15 12.45 -1.82
C GLU A 20 -11.02 11.26 -2.27
N MET A 21 -11.87 10.72 -1.39
CA MET A 21 -12.79 9.63 -1.69
C MET A 21 -13.84 10.04 -2.73
N GLU A 22 -14.38 11.26 -2.62
CA GLU A 22 -15.34 11.80 -3.58
C GLU A 22 -14.68 11.99 -4.96
N ARG A 23 -13.52 12.63 -5.02
CA ARG A 23 -12.79 12.92 -6.27
C ARG A 23 -12.29 11.68 -7.00
N ASN A 24 -11.95 10.62 -6.27
CA ASN A 24 -11.34 9.41 -6.82
C ASN A 24 -12.25 8.18 -6.72
N HIS A 25 -13.55 8.37 -6.56
CA HIS A 25 -14.52 7.29 -6.34
C HIS A 25 -14.38 6.15 -7.37
N GLU A 26 -14.39 6.48 -8.66
CA GLU A 26 -14.29 5.48 -9.75
C GLU A 26 -12.96 4.71 -9.69
N ARG A 27 -11.86 5.39 -9.37
CA ARG A 27 -10.55 4.76 -9.23
C ARG A 27 -10.53 3.76 -8.08
N TYR A 28 -11.13 4.10 -6.94
CA TYR A 28 -11.24 3.17 -5.81
C TYR A 28 -12.17 2.00 -6.10
N MET A 29 -13.27 2.22 -6.83
CA MET A 29 -14.15 1.14 -7.28
C MET A 29 -13.41 0.19 -8.22
N PHE A 30 -12.60 0.70 -9.14
CA PHE A 30 -11.77 -0.10 -10.03
C PHE A 30 -10.73 -0.93 -9.26
N LEU A 31 -10.02 -0.31 -8.30
CA LEU A 31 -9.05 -1.04 -7.45
C LEU A 31 -9.73 -2.10 -6.58
N LYS A 32 -10.94 -1.82 -6.06
CA LYS A 32 -11.75 -2.78 -5.30
C LYS A 32 -12.18 -3.96 -6.17
N TRP A 33 -12.60 -3.71 -7.41
CA TRP A 33 -12.86 -4.76 -8.39
C TRP A 33 -11.59 -5.59 -8.66
N GLY A 34 -10.42 -4.96 -8.84
CA GLY A 34 -9.16 -5.65 -9.05
C GLY A 34 -8.81 -6.66 -7.94
N LYS A 35 -9.13 -6.32 -6.68
CA LYS A 35 -9.00 -7.22 -5.52
C LYS A 35 -9.86 -8.48 -5.61
N GLN A 36 -10.98 -8.43 -6.32
CA GLN A 36 -11.84 -9.59 -6.57
C GLN A 36 -11.42 -10.34 -7.85
N ALA A 37 -10.89 -9.62 -8.84
CA ALA A 37 -10.57 -10.16 -10.15
C ALA A 37 -9.23 -10.91 -10.21
N PHE A 38 -8.25 -10.55 -9.38
CA PHE A 38 -6.88 -11.10 -9.45
C PHE A 38 -6.47 -11.83 -8.18
N SER A 39 -5.87 -13.01 -8.34
CA SER A 39 -5.19 -13.72 -7.25
C SER A 39 -3.93 -12.96 -6.83
N ARG A 40 -3.69 -12.85 -5.51
CA ARG A 40 -2.53 -12.14 -4.92
C ARG A 40 -2.48 -10.63 -5.16
N PHE A 41 -3.63 -10.00 -5.40
CA PHE A 41 -3.74 -8.54 -5.43
C PHE A 41 -4.28 -8.01 -4.09
N SER A 42 -3.57 -7.05 -3.50
CA SER A 42 -3.99 -6.35 -2.28
C SER A 42 -3.87 -4.85 -2.47
N VAL A 43 -4.82 -4.11 -1.90
CA VAL A 43 -4.84 -2.64 -1.93
C VAL A 43 -4.74 -2.15 -0.49
N VAL A 44 -3.80 -1.25 -0.25
CA VAL A 44 -3.70 -0.51 1.02
C VAL A 44 -4.71 0.65 0.95
N PRO A 45 -5.65 0.79 1.92
CA PRO A 45 -6.65 1.85 1.90
C PRO A 45 -6.06 3.27 1.95
N PRO A 46 -6.80 4.30 1.51
CA PRO A 46 -6.40 5.69 1.65
C PRO A 46 -6.22 6.06 3.13
N GLY A 47 -5.32 7.01 3.42
CA GLY A 47 -5.04 7.47 4.79
C GLY A 47 -4.11 6.56 5.60
N THR A 48 -3.65 5.42 5.05
CA THR A 48 -2.78 4.46 5.76
C THR A 48 -1.27 4.83 5.68
N GLY A 49 -0.91 5.86 4.92
CA GLY A 49 0.48 6.31 4.75
C GLY A 49 0.94 6.35 3.30
N ILE A 50 2.24 6.58 3.10
CA ILE A 50 2.89 6.64 1.79
C ILE A 50 3.48 5.26 1.45
N CYS A 51 3.44 4.88 0.17
CA CYS A 51 3.84 3.56 -0.33
C CYS A 51 5.14 3.01 0.30
N HIS A 52 6.23 3.78 0.24
CA HIS A 52 7.55 3.34 0.72
C HIS A 52 7.65 3.16 2.23
N GLN A 53 6.94 4.00 2.99
CA GLN A 53 6.91 3.88 4.44
C GLN A 53 6.11 2.64 4.87
N VAL A 54 4.95 2.41 4.24
CA VAL A 54 4.18 1.17 4.46
C VAL A 54 4.99 -0.06 4.05
N ASN A 55 5.81 0.06 3.00
CA ASN A 55 6.68 -1.03 2.59
C ASN A 55 7.72 -1.38 3.67
N LEU A 56 8.35 -0.37 4.27
CA LEU A 56 9.31 -0.56 5.36
C LEU A 56 8.67 -1.06 6.66
N GLU A 57 7.53 -0.48 7.05
CA GLU A 57 6.96 -0.70 8.38
C GLU A 57 6.04 -1.93 8.45
N TYR A 58 5.50 -2.39 7.33
CA TYR A 58 4.43 -3.41 7.35
C TYR A 58 4.58 -4.53 6.31
N LEU A 59 5.03 -4.23 5.09
CA LEU A 59 5.05 -5.23 4.01
C LEU A 59 6.36 -6.01 3.91
N GLY A 60 7.49 -5.35 4.14
CA GLY A 60 8.82 -5.94 4.06
C GLY A 60 9.04 -7.00 5.14
N LYS A 61 9.61 -8.15 4.75
CA LYS A 61 9.85 -9.28 5.66
C LYS A 61 11.32 -9.60 5.89
N ALA A 62 12.22 -8.99 5.13
CA ALA A 62 13.65 -9.30 5.02
C ALA A 62 13.97 -10.74 4.56
N VAL A 63 13.30 -11.75 5.13
CA VAL A 63 13.39 -13.17 4.74
C VAL A 63 11.97 -13.74 4.62
N TRP A 64 11.67 -14.33 3.48
CA TRP A 64 10.50 -15.18 3.29
C TRP A 64 10.84 -16.62 3.62
N SER A 65 9.82 -17.38 4.05
CA SER A 65 9.92 -18.82 4.22
C SER A 65 8.67 -19.49 3.69
N GLU A 66 8.85 -20.61 3.00
CA GLU A 66 7.74 -21.43 2.52
C GLU A 66 8.10 -22.92 2.53
N LEU A 67 7.08 -23.76 2.68
CA LEU A 67 7.23 -25.21 2.64
C LEU A 67 7.20 -25.67 1.18
N GLN A 68 8.32 -26.17 0.67
CA GLN A 68 8.45 -26.77 -0.66
C GLN A 68 8.90 -28.22 -0.53
N ASP A 69 8.19 -29.15 -1.16
CA ASP A 69 8.53 -30.59 -1.17
C ASP A 69 8.77 -31.22 0.22
N GLY A 70 8.10 -30.69 1.26
CA GLY A 70 8.21 -31.18 2.64
C GLY A 70 9.37 -30.55 3.44
N GLU A 71 10.15 -29.66 2.83
CA GLU A 71 11.24 -28.93 3.48
C GLU A 71 10.93 -27.43 3.54
N TRP A 72 11.37 -26.77 4.62
CA TRP A 72 11.25 -25.31 4.73
C TRP A 72 12.39 -24.64 3.98
N ILE A 73 12.05 -23.83 2.98
CA ILE A 73 13.01 -23.02 2.23
C ILE A 73 12.88 -21.58 2.70
N ALA A 74 14.00 -20.97 3.07
CA ALA A 74 14.09 -19.55 3.40
C ALA A 74 14.88 -18.81 2.32
N TYR A 75 14.41 -17.63 1.92
CA TYR A 75 15.03 -16.82 0.88
C TYR A 75 14.86 -15.31 1.16
N PRO A 76 15.79 -14.47 0.67
CA PRO A 76 15.71 -13.03 0.91
C PRO A 76 14.46 -12.43 0.31
N ASP A 77 13.90 -11.44 0.99
CA ASP A 77 12.88 -10.57 0.43
C ASP A 77 13.48 -9.73 -0.70
N SER A 78 12.77 -9.68 -1.82
CA SER A 78 13.17 -8.91 -3.00
C SER A 78 11.93 -8.46 -3.74
N LEU A 79 11.96 -7.25 -4.28
CA LEU A 79 10.82 -6.68 -4.97
C LEU A 79 11.24 -5.67 -6.03
N VAL A 80 10.33 -5.46 -6.98
CA VAL A 80 10.36 -4.32 -7.91
C VAL A 80 9.03 -3.58 -7.76
N GLY A 81 9.10 -2.25 -7.76
CA GLY A 81 7.94 -1.40 -7.58
C GLY A 81 7.84 -0.37 -8.71
N THR A 82 6.61 0.01 -9.07
CA THR A 82 6.35 1.04 -10.08
C THR A 82 6.43 2.45 -9.52
N ASP A 83 7.30 2.66 -8.53
CA ASP A 83 7.60 3.95 -7.91
C ASP A 83 9.11 4.07 -7.71
N SER A 84 9.69 5.21 -8.07
CA SER A 84 11.14 5.45 -8.03
C SER A 84 11.76 5.32 -6.65
N HIS A 85 11.01 5.59 -5.58
CA HIS A 85 11.53 5.49 -4.21
C HIS A 85 11.41 4.09 -3.62
N THR A 86 11.05 3.09 -4.43
CA THR A 86 11.08 1.68 -4.01
C THR A 86 12.43 1.29 -3.40
N THR A 87 13.51 1.93 -3.84
CA THR A 87 14.87 1.77 -3.29
C THR A 87 15.00 2.07 -1.79
N MET A 88 14.02 2.78 -1.20
CA MET A 88 14.00 3.08 0.23
C MET A 88 13.99 1.83 1.12
N ILE A 89 13.49 0.70 0.63
CA ILE A 89 13.48 -0.59 1.35
C ILE A 89 14.87 -1.17 1.59
N ASN A 90 15.91 -0.65 0.92
CA ASN A 90 17.28 -1.15 1.04
C ASN A 90 18.03 -0.63 2.28
N GLY A 91 17.37 0.19 3.10
CA GLY A 91 17.95 0.85 4.29
C GLY A 91 17.92 0.00 5.56
#